data_AF-A0A518AQJ6-F1
#
_entry.id   AF-A0A518AQJ6-F1
#
_cell.length_a   1.000
_cell.length_b   1.000
_cell.length_c   1.000
_cell.angle_alpha   90.00
_cell.angle_beta   90.00
_cell.angle_gamma   90.00
#
_symmetry.space_group_name_H-M   'P 1'
#
loop_
_entity.id
_entity.type
_entity.pdbx_description
1 polymer ?
#
loop_
_entity_poly.entity_id
_entity_poly.type
_entity_poly.pdbx_seq_one_letter_code
_entity_poly.pdbx_strand_id
1 'polypeptide(L)'
;MQLHRYFLCLGVLLGVAAGCLDRPPAVSKPDWDPADSAQQAVSDADVDGDQKLSAKELKAYPALSGMVGELDKDGDGALTVAEIEPEFELWADRGAGLRSLSCSVMYKGRPLNGATVEFEPESFMGGSIQPCTGVTDESGRARMSIDKQYLPDDMQDLPAVHLGFYKVRITHPSIDLEAKYNDSTTLGAAVSPTVREVVLKL
;
A
#
# COMPACT_ATOMS: atom_id res chain seq x y z
N MET A 1 -42.57 61.25 38.05
CA MET A 1 -43.26 60.46 37.02
C MET A 1 -42.30 60.36 35.83
N GLN A 2 -41.83 59.15 35.51
CA GLN A 2 -41.02 58.76 34.32
C GLN A 2 -39.70 59.52 34.07
N LEU A 3 -38.58 58.78 34.06
CA LEU A 3 -37.48 58.85 33.07
C LEU A 3 -36.41 57.80 33.47
N HIS A 4 -36.44 56.56 32.97
CA HIS A 4 -35.87 56.08 31.70
C HIS A 4 -34.37 56.37 31.49
N ARG A 5 -33.61 55.25 31.36
CA ARG A 5 -32.41 55.03 30.52
C ARG A 5 -31.03 55.25 31.15
N TYR A 6 -30.53 54.22 31.82
CA TYR A 6 -29.10 53.85 31.81
C TYR A 6 -28.96 52.33 31.76
N PHE A 7 -28.83 51.77 30.56
CA PHE A 7 -28.23 50.45 30.35
C PHE A 7 -27.39 50.55 29.08
N LEU A 8 -26.18 51.09 29.26
CA LEU A 8 -25.20 51.26 28.19
C LEU A 8 -24.32 50.00 28.15
N CYS A 9 -24.52 49.24 27.10
CA CYS A 9 -23.62 48.31 26.41
C CYS A 9 -22.34 47.85 27.14
N LEU A 10 -22.37 46.62 27.66
CA LEU A 10 -21.18 45.78 27.76
C LEU A 10 -21.52 44.39 27.20
N GLY A 11 -21.70 44.34 25.88
CA GLY A 11 -22.01 43.13 25.12
C GLY A 11 -20.72 42.42 24.71
N VAL A 12 -20.38 41.42 25.51
CA VAL A 12 -19.36 40.38 25.34
C VAL A 12 -19.13 39.96 23.87
N LEU A 13 -17.91 40.19 23.38
CA LEU A 13 -17.39 39.60 22.14
C LEU A 13 -16.42 38.46 22.54
N LEU A 14 -16.98 37.31 22.94
CA LEU A 14 -16.22 36.08 23.16
C LEU A 14 -16.53 35.13 21.99
N GLY A 15 -15.82 35.32 20.87
CA GLY A 15 -15.83 34.37 19.76
C GLY A 15 -15.01 33.15 20.14
N VAL A 16 -15.68 32.07 20.57
CA VAL A 16 -15.05 30.80 20.88
C VAL A 16 -14.54 30.18 19.58
N ALA A 17 -13.23 30.25 19.37
CA ALA A 17 -12.51 29.41 18.42
C ALA A 17 -12.46 27.98 18.95
N ALA A 18 -13.54 27.21 18.79
CA ALA A 18 -13.58 25.78 19.04
C ALA A 18 -13.89 25.07 17.72
N GLY A 19 -12.87 24.92 16.89
CA GLY A 19 -12.98 24.20 15.63
C GLY A 19 -11.61 23.80 15.15
N CYS A 20 -10.95 22.89 15.87
CA CYS A 20 -9.72 22.23 15.39
C CYS A 20 -9.22 21.07 16.26
N LEU A 21 -10.05 20.32 16.99
CA LEU A 21 -9.53 19.34 17.98
C LEU A 21 -9.91 17.86 17.80
N ASP A 22 -10.88 17.50 16.95
CA ASP A 22 -11.22 16.08 16.74
C ASP A 22 -10.64 15.56 15.42
N ARG A 23 -9.31 15.51 15.33
CA ARG A 23 -8.67 14.71 14.29
C ARG A 23 -8.64 13.26 14.79
N PRO A 24 -9.21 12.31 14.03
CA PRO A 24 -9.07 10.89 14.33
C PRO A 24 -7.60 10.53 14.59
N PRO A 25 -7.31 9.69 15.60
CA PRO A 25 -5.94 9.26 15.86
C PRO A 25 -5.35 8.60 14.61
N ALA A 26 -4.10 8.92 14.30
CA ALA A 26 -3.41 8.29 13.19
C ALA A 26 -3.30 6.78 13.45
N VAL A 27 -3.56 5.99 12.42
CA VAL A 27 -3.34 4.54 12.45
C VAL A 27 -1.87 4.29 12.78
N SER A 28 -1.62 3.41 13.75
CA SER A 28 -0.27 3.01 14.11
C SER A 28 0.45 2.49 12.88
N LYS A 29 1.62 3.04 12.61
CA LYS A 29 2.53 2.48 11.60
C LYS A 29 2.88 1.03 11.99
N PRO A 30 3.03 0.11 11.02
CA PRO A 30 3.68 -1.15 11.27
C PRO A 30 5.04 -0.91 11.94
N ASP A 31 5.38 -1.76 12.91
CA ASP A 31 6.67 -1.73 13.58
C ASP A 31 7.69 -2.46 12.70
N TRP A 32 8.39 -1.69 11.86
CA TRP A 32 9.44 -2.19 11.00
C TRP A 32 10.72 -1.42 11.26
N ASP A 33 11.81 -2.15 11.47
CA ASP A 33 13.15 -1.62 11.32
C ASP A 33 13.56 -1.75 9.84
N PRO A 34 13.97 -0.66 9.16
CA PRO A 34 14.33 -0.70 7.75
C PRO A 34 15.47 -1.66 7.42
N ALA A 35 16.51 -1.69 8.24
CA ALA A 35 17.67 -2.53 8.03
C ALA A 35 17.31 -4.01 8.23
N ASP A 36 16.58 -4.33 9.29
CA ASP A 36 16.11 -5.70 9.54
C ASP A 36 15.17 -6.18 8.42
N SER A 37 14.29 -5.30 7.91
CA SER A 37 13.34 -5.64 6.84
C SER A 37 14.03 -5.90 5.51
N ALA A 38 15.04 -5.08 5.16
CA ALA A 38 15.84 -5.30 3.97
C ALA A 38 16.72 -6.55 4.10
N GLN A 39 17.31 -6.77 5.27
CA GLN A 39 18.09 -7.97 5.54
C GLN A 39 17.24 -9.24 5.48
N GLN A 40 16.00 -9.20 5.98
CA GLN A 40 15.04 -10.30 5.88
C GLN A 40 14.65 -10.56 4.42
N ALA A 41 14.40 -9.50 3.63
CA ALA A 41 14.09 -9.63 2.21
C ALA A 41 15.22 -10.33 1.44
N VAL A 42 16.48 -9.95 1.69
CA VAL A 42 17.63 -10.65 1.10
C VAL A 42 17.76 -12.06 1.66
N SER A 43 17.69 -12.25 2.98
CA SER A 43 17.89 -13.57 3.61
C SER A 43 16.85 -14.62 3.20
N ASP A 44 15.61 -14.22 2.92
CA ASP A 44 14.57 -15.13 2.47
C ASP A 44 14.71 -15.50 0.98
N ALA A 45 15.39 -14.66 0.20
CA ALA A 45 15.45 -14.77 -1.25
C ALA A 45 16.81 -15.22 -1.79
N ASP A 46 17.90 -14.95 -1.06
CA ASP A 46 19.28 -15.31 -1.38
C ASP A 46 19.50 -16.81 -1.12
N VAL A 47 19.37 -17.60 -2.17
CA VAL A 47 19.45 -19.06 -2.11
C VAL A 47 20.90 -19.52 -2.18
N ASP A 48 21.78 -18.77 -2.86
CA ASP A 48 23.18 -19.15 -3.06
C ASP A 48 24.16 -18.52 -2.06
N GLY A 49 23.69 -17.58 -1.24
CA GLY A 49 24.38 -17.01 -0.08
C GLY A 49 25.41 -15.94 -0.45
N ASP A 50 25.25 -15.28 -1.59
CA ASP A 50 26.17 -14.25 -2.08
C ASP A 50 25.81 -12.81 -1.64
N GLN A 51 24.79 -12.68 -0.79
CA GLN A 51 24.28 -11.44 -0.20
C GLN A 51 23.64 -10.47 -1.20
N LYS A 52 23.26 -10.95 -2.38
CA LYS A 52 22.50 -10.20 -3.38
C LYS A 52 21.44 -11.08 -4.01
N LEU A 53 20.39 -10.44 -4.54
CA LEU A 53 19.29 -11.13 -5.17
C LEU A 53 19.46 -11.08 -6.68
N SER A 54 19.92 -12.18 -7.25
CA SER A 54 20.04 -12.32 -8.69
C SER A 54 18.68 -12.30 -9.39
N ALA A 55 18.67 -12.03 -10.70
CA ALA A 55 17.47 -12.14 -11.52
C ALA A 55 16.80 -13.54 -11.48
N LYS A 56 17.50 -14.59 -11.03
CA LYS A 56 16.92 -15.92 -10.83
C LYS A 56 16.16 -16.00 -9.50
N GLU A 57 16.71 -15.45 -8.43
CA GLU A 57 16.10 -15.44 -7.10
C GLU A 57 14.90 -14.48 -7.05
N LEU A 58 15.01 -13.33 -7.71
CA LEU A 58 13.93 -12.36 -7.83
C LEU A 58 12.66 -12.93 -8.47
N LYS A 59 12.75 -14.01 -9.28
CA LYS A 59 11.56 -14.68 -9.83
C LYS A 59 10.65 -15.28 -8.77
N ALA A 60 11.19 -15.63 -7.60
CA ALA A 60 10.42 -16.12 -6.48
C ALA A 60 9.68 -15.00 -5.72
N TYR A 61 10.09 -13.74 -5.94
CA TYR A 61 9.57 -12.54 -5.27
C TYR A 61 9.12 -11.51 -6.31
N PRO A 62 7.94 -11.73 -6.94
CA PRO A 62 7.43 -10.88 -8.01
C PRO A 62 7.45 -9.38 -7.68
N ALA A 63 7.20 -9.00 -6.43
CA ALA A 63 7.20 -7.60 -6.03
C ALA A 63 8.59 -6.95 -6.16
N LEU A 64 9.64 -7.62 -5.68
CA LEU A 64 11.02 -7.14 -5.84
C LEU A 64 11.46 -7.18 -7.30
N SER A 65 11.11 -8.25 -8.03
CA SER A 65 11.40 -8.34 -9.46
C SER A 65 10.79 -7.21 -10.27
N GLY A 66 9.58 -6.76 -9.92
CA GLY A 66 8.91 -5.62 -10.56
C GLY A 66 9.55 -4.28 -10.23
N MET A 67 10.30 -4.21 -9.12
CA MET A 67 10.92 -3.00 -8.59
C MET A 67 12.41 -2.87 -8.92
N VAL A 68 13.03 -3.84 -9.61
CA VAL A 68 14.46 -3.79 -9.98
C VAL A 68 14.82 -2.47 -10.63
N GLY A 69 14.04 -2.01 -11.63
CA GLY A 69 14.33 -0.75 -12.31
C GLY A 69 14.25 0.51 -11.42
N GLU A 70 13.65 0.41 -10.24
CA GLU A 70 13.59 1.48 -9.24
C GLU A 70 14.65 1.33 -8.14
N LEU A 71 14.96 0.09 -7.74
CA LEU A 71 15.83 -0.22 -6.60
C LEU A 71 17.31 -0.41 -7.00
N ASP A 72 17.58 -1.09 -8.13
CA ASP A 72 18.92 -1.36 -8.65
C ASP A 72 19.60 -0.06 -9.08
N LYS A 73 20.47 0.48 -8.22
CA LYS A 73 21.09 1.80 -8.41
C LYS A 73 22.38 1.72 -9.21
N ASP A 74 23.09 0.60 -9.13
CA ASP A 74 24.35 0.41 -9.83
C ASP A 74 24.17 -0.22 -11.23
N GLY A 75 22.98 -0.78 -11.50
CA GLY A 75 22.55 -1.30 -12.78
C GLY A 75 23.11 -2.69 -13.10
N ASP A 76 23.50 -3.47 -12.08
CA ASP A 76 24.05 -4.80 -12.25
C ASP A 76 22.99 -5.91 -12.45
N GLY A 77 21.71 -5.56 -12.27
CA GLY A 77 20.56 -6.46 -12.42
C GLY A 77 20.31 -7.38 -11.23
N ALA A 78 21.00 -7.16 -10.10
CA ALA A 78 20.75 -7.77 -8.81
C ALA A 78 20.25 -6.72 -7.81
N LEU A 79 19.76 -7.17 -6.65
CA LEU A 79 19.39 -6.27 -5.55
C LEU A 79 20.15 -6.64 -4.28
N THR A 80 20.81 -5.67 -3.68
CA THR A 80 21.50 -5.79 -2.40
C THR A 80 20.67 -5.23 -1.24
N VAL A 81 21.06 -5.54 0.00
CA VAL A 81 20.45 -4.93 1.21
C VAL A 81 20.49 -3.40 1.11
N ALA A 82 21.62 -2.83 0.69
CA ALA A 82 21.82 -1.38 0.58
C ALA A 82 20.91 -0.71 -0.46
N GLU A 83 20.36 -1.46 -1.41
CA GLU A 83 19.45 -0.95 -2.43
C GLU A 83 17.98 -1.10 -2.02
N ILE A 84 17.67 -2.08 -1.18
CA ILE A 84 16.32 -2.33 -0.68
C ILE A 84 16.02 -1.48 0.56
N GLU A 85 16.98 -1.32 1.47
CA GLU A 85 16.85 -0.59 2.74
C GLU A 85 16.29 0.84 2.57
N PRO A 86 16.73 1.66 1.59
CA PRO A 86 16.20 3.01 1.42
C PRO A 86 14.69 3.06 1.12
N GLU A 87 14.11 2.00 0.53
CA GLU A 87 12.67 1.94 0.31
C GLU A 87 11.92 1.71 1.62
N PHE A 88 12.45 0.87 2.52
CA PHE A 88 11.90 0.72 3.86
C PHE A 88 12.09 1.97 4.73
N GLU A 89 13.23 2.67 4.60
CA GLU A 89 13.44 3.98 5.25
C GLU A 89 12.37 4.98 4.79
N LEU A 90 12.11 5.05 3.49
CA LEU A 90 11.07 5.89 2.92
C LEU A 90 9.69 5.58 3.54
N TRP A 91 9.39 4.30 3.79
CA TRP A 91 8.15 3.87 4.40
C TRP A 91 8.09 4.19 5.90
N ALA A 92 9.20 3.99 6.62
CA ALA A 92 9.30 4.33 8.03
C ALA A 92 9.15 5.83 8.29
N ASP A 93 9.70 6.66 7.40
CA ASP A 93 9.67 8.12 7.48
C ASP A 93 8.32 8.71 7.05
N ARG A 94 7.71 8.17 5.99
CA ARG A 94 6.54 8.78 5.33
C ARG A 94 5.24 8.01 5.51
N GLY A 95 5.28 6.83 6.09
CA GLY A 95 4.15 5.91 6.16
C GLY A 95 3.15 6.29 7.24
N ALA A 96 1.96 6.71 6.83
CA ALA A 96 0.78 6.40 7.61
C ALA A 96 0.57 4.88 7.57
N GLY A 97 0.16 4.26 8.69
CA GLY A 97 -0.04 2.81 8.74
C GLY A 97 -1.02 2.29 7.68
N LEU A 98 -1.91 3.16 7.19
CA LEU A 98 -2.89 2.88 6.15
C LEU A 98 -2.91 4.00 5.08
N ARG A 99 -3.18 3.63 3.83
CA ARG A 99 -3.36 4.56 2.70
C ARG A 99 -4.39 4.07 1.68
N SER A 100 -4.97 4.98 0.91
CA SER A 100 -5.80 4.60 -0.23
C SER A 100 -4.96 4.17 -1.42
N LEU A 101 -5.39 3.10 -2.10
CA LEU A 101 -4.77 2.57 -3.32
C LEU A 101 -5.84 2.19 -4.33
N SER A 102 -5.58 2.48 -5.61
CA SER A 102 -6.34 1.92 -6.73
C SER A 102 -5.46 0.98 -7.54
N CYS A 103 -6.05 -0.10 -8.05
CA CYS A 103 -5.39 -1.02 -8.98
C CYS A 103 -6.17 -1.03 -10.30
N SER A 104 -5.51 -0.69 -11.39
CA SER A 104 -6.05 -0.76 -12.75
C SER A 104 -5.60 -2.05 -13.42
N VAL A 105 -6.53 -2.84 -13.95
CA VAL A 105 -6.23 -4.08 -14.67
C VAL A 105 -6.64 -3.94 -16.13
N MET A 106 -5.67 -4.12 -17.01
CA MET A 106 -5.84 -4.13 -18.45
C MET A 106 -5.60 -5.53 -18.97
N TYR A 107 -6.53 -6.11 -19.72
CA TYR A 107 -6.36 -7.39 -20.39
C TYR A 107 -6.42 -7.19 -21.89
N LYS A 108 -5.34 -7.59 -22.60
CA LYS A 108 -5.21 -7.43 -24.06
C LYS A 108 -5.48 -5.99 -24.52
N GLY A 109 -4.95 -5.03 -23.76
CA GLY A 109 -5.05 -3.60 -24.05
C GLY A 109 -6.42 -2.96 -23.72
N ARG A 110 -7.34 -3.68 -23.06
CA ARG A 110 -8.66 -3.15 -22.66
C ARG A 110 -8.85 -3.25 -21.15
N PRO A 111 -9.62 -2.35 -20.51
CA PRO A 111 -9.98 -2.51 -19.11
C PRO A 111 -10.68 -3.84 -18.85
N LEU A 112 -10.27 -4.55 -17.80
CA LEU A 112 -10.86 -5.81 -17.40
C LEU A 112 -11.85 -5.56 -16.25
N ASN A 113 -13.15 -5.56 -16.54
CA ASN A 113 -14.23 -5.42 -15.55
C ASN A 113 -14.53 -6.76 -14.86
N GLY A 114 -14.76 -6.75 -13.54
CA GLY A 114 -15.24 -7.92 -12.79
C GLY A 114 -14.14 -8.88 -12.37
N ALA A 115 -12.86 -8.49 -12.51
CA ALA A 115 -11.73 -9.24 -12.01
C ALA A 115 -11.58 -9.02 -10.50
N THR A 116 -11.35 -10.09 -9.76
CA THR A 116 -10.91 -10.02 -8.37
C THR A 116 -9.39 -9.90 -8.36
N VAL A 117 -8.90 -8.85 -7.70
CA VAL A 117 -7.48 -8.57 -7.52
C VAL A 117 -7.15 -8.80 -6.06
N GLU A 118 -6.12 -9.61 -5.79
CA GLU A 118 -5.64 -9.92 -4.46
C GLU A 118 -4.17 -9.57 -4.34
N PHE A 119 -3.82 -8.83 -3.31
CA PHE A 119 -2.45 -8.46 -2.95
C PHE A 119 -2.12 -9.22 -1.68
N GLU A 120 -1.26 -10.23 -1.81
CA GLU A 120 -0.73 -11.03 -0.71
C GLU A 120 0.67 -10.50 -0.36
N PRO A 121 0.93 -10.11 0.91
CA PRO A 121 2.26 -9.70 1.32
C PRO A 121 3.31 -10.76 0.97
N GLU A 122 4.46 -10.34 0.48
CA GLU A 122 5.60 -11.25 0.32
C GLU A 122 6.03 -11.82 1.68
N SER A 123 6.59 -13.04 1.71
CA SER A 123 6.89 -13.75 2.96
C SER A 123 7.83 -12.97 3.89
N PHE A 124 8.80 -12.25 3.32
CA PHE A 124 9.76 -11.44 4.06
C PHE A 124 9.13 -10.23 4.76
N MET A 125 7.86 -9.90 4.48
CA MET A 125 7.12 -8.85 5.20
C MET A 125 6.69 -9.27 6.62
N GLY A 126 7.00 -10.51 7.04
CA GLY A 126 6.95 -10.95 8.44
C GLY A 126 5.55 -11.02 9.07
N GLY A 127 4.48 -10.93 8.25
CA GLY A 127 3.09 -10.93 8.74
C GLY A 127 2.64 -9.62 9.40
N SER A 128 3.48 -8.58 9.41
CA SER A 128 3.16 -7.28 10.00
C SER A 128 2.14 -6.48 9.19
N ILE A 129 1.82 -6.94 7.97
CA ILE A 129 0.83 -6.31 7.09
C ILE A 129 -0.22 -7.28 6.59
N GLN A 130 -1.39 -6.72 6.27
CA GLN A 130 -2.56 -7.49 5.91
C GLN A 130 -2.71 -7.60 4.40
N PRO A 131 -3.20 -8.74 3.89
CA PRO A 131 -3.59 -8.83 2.49
C PRO A 131 -4.73 -7.87 2.18
N CYS A 132 -4.79 -7.41 0.92
CA CYS A 132 -5.89 -6.58 0.46
C CYS A 132 -6.50 -7.10 -0.84
N THR A 133 -7.78 -6.83 -1.03
CA THR A 133 -8.53 -7.27 -2.20
C THR A 133 -9.37 -6.13 -2.78
N GLY A 134 -9.76 -6.28 -4.03
CA GLY A 134 -10.70 -5.39 -4.71
C GLY A 134 -11.24 -6.06 -5.97
N VAL A 135 -12.42 -5.60 -6.41
CA VAL A 135 -13.03 -6.05 -7.67
C VAL A 135 -13.00 -4.90 -8.65
N THR A 136 -12.58 -5.15 -9.89
CA THR A 136 -12.50 -4.12 -10.92
C THR A 136 -13.87 -3.72 -11.45
N ASP A 137 -14.06 -2.43 -11.68
CA ASP A 137 -15.28 -1.86 -12.26
C ASP A 137 -15.24 -1.82 -13.81
N GLU A 138 -16.23 -1.14 -14.43
CA GLU A 138 -16.31 -0.95 -15.89
C GLU A 138 -15.08 -0.26 -16.51
N SER A 139 -14.35 0.52 -15.71
CA SER A 139 -13.10 1.16 -16.11
C SER A 139 -11.86 0.31 -15.84
N GLY A 140 -12.05 -0.94 -15.39
CA GLY A 140 -10.97 -1.87 -15.03
C GLY A 140 -10.28 -1.51 -13.71
N ARG A 141 -10.90 -0.67 -12.88
CA ARG A 141 -10.29 -0.14 -11.65
C ARG A 141 -10.88 -0.82 -10.42
N ALA A 142 -10.01 -1.32 -9.55
CA ALA A 142 -10.34 -1.83 -8.24
C ALA A 142 -9.90 -0.83 -7.17
N ARG A 143 -10.78 -0.53 -6.22
CA ARG A 143 -10.37 0.10 -4.96
C ARG A 143 -9.90 -1.00 -4.02
N MET A 144 -8.62 -0.96 -3.66
CA MET A 144 -8.02 -2.00 -2.82
C MET A 144 -8.31 -1.68 -1.35
N SER A 145 -8.65 -2.72 -0.58
CA SER A 145 -8.82 -2.59 0.87
C SER A 145 -8.38 -3.86 1.59
N ILE A 146 -7.76 -3.71 2.76
CA ILE A 146 -7.66 -4.79 3.74
C ILE A 146 -9.05 -5.12 4.29
N ASP A 147 -9.17 -6.27 4.94
CA ASP A 147 -10.41 -6.67 5.58
C ASP A 147 -10.80 -5.67 6.68
N LYS A 148 -12.10 -5.40 6.78
CA LYS A 148 -12.73 -4.47 7.72
C LYS A 148 -12.33 -4.75 9.17
N GLN A 149 -12.12 -6.01 9.55
CA GLN A 149 -11.71 -6.37 10.91
C GLN A 149 -10.34 -5.79 11.33
N TYR A 150 -9.49 -5.42 10.36
CA TYR A 150 -8.17 -4.82 10.60
C TYR A 150 -8.20 -3.29 10.50
N LEU A 151 -9.32 -2.70 10.11
CA LEU A 151 -9.50 -1.25 10.10
C LEU A 151 -9.97 -0.77 11.48
N PRO A 152 -9.57 0.43 11.91
CA PRO A 152 -10.19 1.08 13.06
C PRO A 152 -11.68 1.34 12.84
N ASP A 153 -12.45 1.35 13.92
CA ASP A 153 -13.93 1.46 13.91
C ASP A 153 -14.44 2.67 13.12
N ASP A 154 -13.70 3.78 13.13
CA ASP A 154 -14.05 5.03 12.44
C ASP A 154 -13.64 5.07 10.96
N MET A 155 -12.98 4.01 10.46
CA MET A 155 -12.53 3.89 9.07
C MET A 155 -13.07 2.65 8.35
N GLN A 156 -14.05 1.97 8.92
CA GLN A 156 -14.67 0.75 8.39
C GLN A 156 -15.25 0.89 6.96
N ASP A 157 -15.49 2.11 6.49
CA ASP A 157 -16.02 2.40 5.15
C ASP A 157 -14.99 3.04 4.21
N LEU A 158 -13.74 3.19 4.64
CA LEU A 158 -12.66 3.77 3.84
C LEU A 158 -11.74 2.66 3.31
N PRO A 159 -11.66 2.49 1.97
CA PRO A 159 -10.69 1.57 1.38
C PRO A 159 -9.27 1.99 1.72
N ALA A 160 -8.55 1.11 2.40
CA ALA A 160 -7.19 1.36 2.82
C ALA A 160 -6.32 0.11 2.80
N VAL A 161 -5.04 0.31 2.54
CA VAL A 161 -4.01 -0.74 2.43
C VAL A 161 -2.78 -0.34 3.23
N HIS A 162 -2.02 -1.33 3.69
CA HIS A 162 -0.70 -1.09 4.25
C HIS A 162 0.31 -0.82 3.13
N LEU A 163 1.37 -0.09 3.46
CA LEU A 163 2.58 -0.10 2.63
C LEU A 163 3.15 -1.53 2.57
N GLY A 164 3.94 -1.86 1.56
CA GLY A 164 4.56 -3.18 1.49
C GLY A 164 4.83 -3.69 0.09
N PHE A 165 5.55 -4.80 0.04
CA PHE A 165 5.74 -5.61 -1.16
C PHE A 165 4.68 -6.70 -1.21
N TYR A 166 3.97 -6.79 -2.32
CA TYR A 166 2.87 -7.73 -2.51
C TYR A 166 3.04 -8.54 -3.79
N LYS A 167 2.84 -9.85 -3.66
CA LYS A 167 2.53 -10.74 -4.76
C LYS A 167 1.06 -10.54 -5.15
N VAL A 168 0.78 -10.43 -6.45
CA VAL A 168 -0.55 -10.07 -6.94
C VAL A 168 -1.20 -11.24 -7.68
N ARG A 169 -2.42 -11.62 -7.30
CA ARG A 169 -3.25 -12.59 -8.02
C ARG A 169 -4.47 -11.93 -8.62
N ILE A 170 -4.85 -12.38 -9.82
CA ILE A 170 -6.03 -11.90 -10.53
C ILE A 170 -6.84 -13.09 -11.00
N THR A 171 -8.10 -13.15 -10.57
CA THR A 171 -9.08 -14.14 -11.01
C THR A 171 -10.26 -13.44 -11.67
N HIS A 172 -10.97 -14.13 -12.56
CA HIS A 172 -12.13 -13.59 -13.24
C HIS A 172 -13.22 -14.66 -13.38
N PRO A 173 -14.50 -14.34 -13.12
CA PRO A 173 -15.57 -15.35 -13.07
C PRO A 173 -15.87 -16.00 -14.42
N SER A 174 -15.54 -15.36 -15.54
CA SER A 174 -15.88 -15.84 -16.89
C SER A 174 -14.72 -15.81 -17.89
N ILE A 175 -13.52 -15.40 -17.48
CA ILE A 175 -12.34 -15.32 -18.35
C ILE A 175 -11.29 -16.22 -17.70
N ASP A 176 -10.85 -17.21 -18.47
CA ASP A 176 -9.75 -18.05 -18.07
C ASP A 176 -8.43 -17.28 -18.27
N LEU A 177 -7.86 -16.83 -17.16
CA LEU A 177 -6.60 -16.09 -17.13
C LEU A 177 -5.44 -17.09 -17.01
N GLU A 178 -4.34 -16.82 -17.73
CA GLU A 178 -3.14 -17.66 -17.65
C GLU A 178 -2.63 -17.79 -16.21
N ALA A 179 -2.07 -18.97 -15.89
CA ALA A 179 -1.56 -19.29 -14.54
C ALA A 179 -0.58 -18.24 -13.98
N LYS A 180 0.18 -17.57 -14.85
CA LYS A 180 1.13 -16.51 -14.50
C LYS A 180 0.50 -15.23 -13.93
N TYR A 181 -0.83 -15.16 -13.89
CA TYR A 181 -1.58 -14.06 -13.29
C TYR A 181 -2.33 -14.47 -12.01
N ASN A 182 -2.37 -15.76 -11.66
CA ASN A 182 -3.08 -16.28 -10.48
C ASN A 182 -2.24 -17.30 -9.68
N ASP A 183 -2.42 -18.60 -9.92
CA ASP A 183 -1.85 -19.70 -9.13
C ASP A 183 -0.32 -19.70 -9.14
N SER A 184 0.26 -19.40 -10.30
CA SER A 184 1.71 -19.28 -10.51
C SER A 184 2.09 -17.84 -10.84
N THR A 185 1.48 -16.89 -10.13
CA THR A 185 1.60 -15.47 -10.49
C THR A 185 3.05 -14.99 -10.54
N THR A 186 3.37 -14.25 -11.59
CA THR A 186 4.61 -13.47 -11.71
C THR A 186 4.35 -11.98 -11.54
N LEU A 187 3.14 -11.60 -11.15
CA LEU A 187 2.77 -10.21 -10.90
C LEU A 187 3.14 -9.84 -9.47
N GLY A 188 3.81 -8.71 -9.32
CA GLY A 188 4.09 -8.11 -8.02
C GLY A 188 3.95 -6.60 -8.08
N ALA A 189 3.76 -6.01 -6.91
CA ALA A 189 3.65 -4.57 -6.76
C ALA A 189 4.21 -4.13 -5.41
N ALA A 190 4.93 -3.01 -5.41
CA ALA A 190 5.20 -2.26 -4.20
C ALA A 190 4.10 -1.22 -3.97
N VAL A 191 3.54 -1.22 -2.77
CA VAL A 191 2.67 -0.15 -2.29
C VAL A 191 3.54 0.78 -1.47
N SER A 192 4.02 1.86 -2.10
CA SER A 192 4.89 2.86 -1.48
C SER A 192 4.16 4.20 -1.29
N PRO A 193 4.70 5.13 -0.48
CA PRO A 193 4.12 6.47 -0.30
C PRO A 193 3.89 7.24 -1.61
N THR A 194 4.70 6.96 -2.65
CA THR A 194 4.68 7.66 -3.94
C THR A 194 3.71 7.02 -4.95
N VAL A 195 3.41 5.72 -4.84
CA VAL A 195 2.57 4.98 -5.80
C VAL A 195 1.10 5.12 -5.47
N ARG A 196 0.32 5.94 -6.18
CA ARG A 196 -1.13 6.08 -5.92
C ARG A 196 -2.01 5.08 -6.67
N GLU A 197 -1.47 4.50 -7.73
CA GLU A 197 -2.16 3.55 -8.59
C GLU A 197 -1.17 2.50 -9.07
N VAL A 198 -1.56 1.24 -8.98
CA VAL A 198 -0.86 0.11 -9.61
C VAL A 198 -1.56 -0.20 -10.92
N VAL A 199 -0.81 -0.33 -12.02
CA VAL A 199 -1.38 -0.67 -13.33
C VAL A 199 -0.84 -2.03 -13.78
N LEU A 200 -1.73 -3.02 -13.85
CA LEU A 200 -1.42 -4.38 -14.26
C LEU A 200 -1.87 -4.59 -15.70
N LYS A 201 -0.95 -5.06 -16.55
CA LYS A 201 -1.21 -5.33 -17.97
C LYS A 201 -1.05 -6.83 -18.23
N LEU A 202 -2.14 -7.45 -18.65
CA LEU A 202 -2.32 -8.89 -18.85
C LEU A 202 -2.45 -9.25 -20.34
#